data_AF-A0A5M3X5N2-F1
#
_entry.id   AF-A0A5M3X5N2-F1
#
_cell.length_a   1.000
_cell.length_b   1.000
_cell.length_c   1.000
_cell.angle_alpha   90.00
_cell.angle_beta   90.00
_cell.angle_gamma   90.00
#
_symmetry.space_group_name_H-M   'P 1'
#
loop_
_entity.id
_entity.type
_entity.pdbx_description
1 polymer ?
#
loop_
_entity_poly.entity_id
_entity_poly.type
_entity_poly.pdbx_seq_one_letter_code
_entity_poly.pdbx_strand_id
1 'polypeptide(L)'
;MFRQGDILIMPVDGESVPEHLQAASRDARGRLVLALGEATGHAHAIPGPGTLLLGRDSGVPEFLHLPEGGRLVHEEHAVISLPKGWFRVVRQWEYVPGTYRRYVAD
;
A
#
# COMPACT_ATOMS: atom_id res chain seq x y z
N MET A 1 8.71 -9.65 4.91
CA MET A 1 8.23 -8.61 3.98
C MET A 1 7.60 -9.29 2.78
N PHE A 2 6.62 -8.65 2.15
CA PHE A 2 5.86 -9.19 1.02
C PHE A 2 5.83 -8.14 -0.09
N ARG A 3 6.17 -8.52 -1.33
CA ARG A 3 6.25 -7.57 -2.45
C ARG A 3 5.36 -8.03 -3.59
N GLN A 4 4.58 -7.11 -4.14
CA GLN A 4 3.77 -7.30 -5.33
C GLN A 4 3.83 -6.02 -6.16
N GLY A 5 4.44 -6.08 -7.35
CA GLY A 5 4.62 -4.90 -8.21
C GLY A 5 5.38 -3.77 -7.51
N ASP A 6 4.76 -2.60 -7.48
CA ASP A 6 5.23 -1.37 -6.83
C ASP A 6 4.84 -1.29 -5.34
N ILE A 7 4.25 -2.34 -4.77
CA ILE A 7 3.88 -2.38 -3.35
C ILE A 7 4.77 -3.33 -2.56
N LEU A 8 5.31 -2.81 -1.46
CA LEU A 8 6.00 -3.56 -0.42
C LEU A 8 5.20 -3.47 0.89
N ILE A 9 4.87 -4.62 1.46
CA ILE A 9 4.20 -4.77 2.75
C ILE A 9 5.21 -5.29 3.77
N MET A 10 5.44 -4.51 4.82
CA MET A 10 6.41 -4.83 5.87
C MET A 10 5.68 -5.07 7.19
N PRO A 11 5.84 -6.23 7.86
CA PRO A 11 5.30 -6.42 9.20
C PRO A 11 5.86 -5.39 10.16
N VAL A 12 5.01 -4.86 11.03
CA VAL A 12 5.39 -3.94 12.10
C VAL A 12 4.65 -4.28 13.38
N ASP A 13 5.18 -3.84 14.52
CA ASP A 13 4.46 -3.91 15.79
C ASP A 13 3.35 -2.87 15.84
N GLY A 14 2.21 -3.23 16.42
CA GLY A 14 1.05 -2.32 16.51
C GLY A 14 1.34 -1.02 17.26
N GLU A 15 2.26 -1.06 18.23
CA GLU A 15 2.72 0.11 19.00
C GLU A 15 3.46 1.14 18.15
N SER A 16 3.97 0.74 16.98
CA SER A 16 4.65 1.64 16.03
C SER A 16 3.69 2.41 15.11
N VAL A 17 2.39 2.10 15.17
CA VAL A 17 1.37 2.69 14.31
C VAL A 17 0.87 4.00 14.95
N PRO A 18 1.00 5.15 14.28
CA PRO A 18 0.51 6.42 14.83
C PRO A 18 -1.02 6.46 14.97
N GLU A 19 -1.52 7.03 16.07
CA GLU A 19 -2.97 7.13 16.33
C GLU A 19 -3.69 8.19 15.49
N HIS A 20 -2.96 9.14 14.90
CA HIS A 20 -3.53 10.28 14.17
C HIS A 20 -3.88 9.98 12.70
N LEU A 21 -3.86 8.70 12.29
CA LEU A 21 -4.15 8.27 10.94
C LEU A 21 -5.65 8.16 10.69
N GLN A 22 -6.06 8.29 9.42
CA GLN A 22 -7.45 8.18 9.02
C GLN A 22 -7.73 6.82 8.39
N ALA A 23 -8.82 6.17 8.77
CA ALA A 23 -9.27 4.94 8.11
C ALA A 23 -9.69 5.23 6.65
N ALA A 24 -9.15 4.46 5.72
CA ALA A 24 -9.53 4.51 4.32
C ALA A 24 -10.92 3.91 4.12
N SER A 25 -11.72 4.53 3.26
CA SER A 25 -12.95 3.92 2.76
C SER A 25 -12.61 2.72 1.87
N ARG A 26 -13.50 1.74 1.86
CA ARG A 26 -13.44 0.63 0.90
C ARG A 26 -13.93 1.08 -0.47
N ASP A 27 -13.44 0.43 -1.52
CA ASP A 27 -13.97 0.64 -2.87
C ASP A 27 -15.42 0.11 -3.00
N ALA A 28 -16.04 0.37 -4.16
CA ALA A 28 -17.40 -0.11 -4.44
C ALA A 28 -17.55 -1.64 -4.43
N ARG A 29 -16.44 -2.39 -4.47
CA ARG A 29 -16.39 -3.85 -4.37
C ARG A 29 -16.07 -4.33 -2.95
N GLY A 30 -16.01 -3.41 -1.97
CA GLY A 30 -15.71 -3.70 -0.58
C GLY A 30 -14.24 -4.01 -0.29
N ARG A 31 -13.32 -3.69 -1.20
CA ARG A 31 -11.87 -3.95 -1.05
C ARG A 31 -11.16 -2.77 -0.41
N LEU A 32 -10.08 -3.04 0.32
CA LEU A 32 -9.11 -2.01 0.73
C LEU A 32 -8.10 -1.83 -0.41
N VAL A 33 -8.05 -0.67 -1.03
CA VAL A 33 -7.14 -0.39 -2.15
C VAL A 33 -5.87 0.29 -1.62
N LEU A 34 -4.73 -0.40 -1.75
CA LEU A 34 -3.42 0.06 -1.29
C LEU A 34 -2.75 0.96 -2.33
N ALA A 35 -2.94 0.65 -3.61
CA ALA A 35 -2.51 1.48 -4.72
C ALA A 35 -3.29 1.10 -5.99
N LEU A 36 -3.43 2.07 -6.89
CA LEU A 36 -3.86 1.81 -8.26
C LEU A 36 -2.64 1.40 -9.07
N GLY A 37 -2.78 0.33 -9.86
CA GLY A 37 -1.74 -0.18 -10.75
C GLY A 37 -1.47 0.79 -11.91
N GLU A 38 -0.36 0.55 -12.62
CA GLU A 38 0.19 1.49 -13.61
C GLU A 38 -0.65 1.61 -14.89
N ALA A 39 -1.37 0.54 -15.29
CA ALA A 39 -1.99 0.47 -16.60
C ALA A 39 -3.42 1.03 -16.67
N THR A 40 -4.43 0.40 -16.07
CA THR A 40 -5.83 0.74 -16.43
C THR A 40 -6.86 0.19 -15.42
N GLY A 41 -6.86 0.70 -14.20
CA GLY A 41 -7.88 0.34 -13.19
C GLY A 41 -7.63 -0.97 -12.45
N HIS A 42 -6.45 -1.57 -12.62
CA HIS A 42 -5.93 -2.60 -11.74
C HIS A 42 -5.59 -2.00 -10.37
N ALA A 43 -5.65 -2.81 -9.32
CA ALA A 43 -5.47 -2.32 -7.97
C ALA A 43 -4.79 -3.35 -7.08
N HIS A 44 -3.75 -2.92 -6.37
CA HIS A 44 -3.23 -3.67 -5.24
C HIS A 44 -4.25 -3.56 -4.12
N ALA A 45 -4.91 -4.67 -3.79
CA ALA A 45 -6.04 -4.63 -2.89
C ALA A 45 -6.08 -5.81 -1.92
N ILE A 46 -6.71 -5.57 -0.76
CA ILE A 46 -7.11 -6.62 0.18
C ILE A 46 -8.63 -6.81 0.08
N PRO A 47 -9.12 -7.93 -0.46
CA PRO A 47 -10.51 -8.32 -0.33
C PRO A 47 -10.73 -8.93 1.06
N GLY A 48 -11.80 -8.50 1.75
CA GLY A 48 -12.16 -9.03 3.07
C GLY A 48 -11.83 -8.09 4.24
N PRO A 49 -11.93 -8.59 5.49
CA PRO A 49 -11.85 -7.78 6.70
C PRO A 49 -10.46 -7.16 6.89
N GLY A 50 -10.42 -6.06 7.63
CA GLY A 50 -9.20 -5.30 7.90
C GLY A 50 -9.44 -3.80 7.85
N THR A 51 -8.41 -3.06 8.20
CA THR A 51 -8.41 -1.60 8.22
C THR A 51 -7.18 -1.09 7.51
N LEU A 52 -7.36 -0.24 6.51
CA LEU A 52 -6.28 0.50 5.87
C LEU A 52 -6.26 1.91 6.46
N LEU A 53 -5.08 2.38 6.84
CA LEU A 53 -4.87 3.69 7.43
C LEU A 53 -4.06 4.56 6.47
N LEU A 54 -4.57 5.77 6.26
CA LEU A 54 -4.00 6.79 5.40
C LEU A 54 -3.23 7.80 6.24
N GLY A 55 -2.11 8.27 5.71
CA GLY A 55 -1.44 9.47 6.23
C GLY A 55 -2.40 10.66 6.16
N ARG A 56 -2.58 11.37 7.28
CA ARG A 56 -3.59 12.43 7.40
C ARG A 56 -3.42 13.55 6.37
N ASP A 57 -2.17 13.89 6.05
CA ASP A 57 -1.85 14.97 5.11
C ASP A 57 -1.64 14.48 3.67
N SER A 58 -1.21 13.22 3.50
CA SER A 58 -0.93 12.65 2.19
C SER A 58 -2.17 12.05 1.53
N GLY A 59 -3.12 11.54 2.32
CA GLY A 59 -4.23 10.72 1.85
C GLY A 59 -3.77 9.37 1.26
N VAL A 60 -2.50 9.01 1.45
CA VAL A 60 -1.90 7.80 0.88
C VAL A 60 -1.92 6.67 1.92
N PRO A 61 -2.17 5.41 1.52
CA PRO A 61 -2.02 4.25 2.39
C PRO A 61 -0.63 4.13 3.03
N GLU A 62 -0.59 4.08 4.35
CA GLU A 62 0.65 3.94 5.12
C GLU A 62 0.68 2.69 5.99
N PHE A 63 -0.46 2.32 6.59
CA PHE A 63 -0.55 1.15 7.47
C PHE A 63 -1.76 0.30 7.14
N LEU A 64 -1.64 -1.01 7.35
CA LEU A 64 -2.67 -2.00 7.14
C LEU A 64 -2.76 -2.89 8.37
N HIS A 65 -3.97 -3.07 8.89
CA HIS A 65 -4.29 -4.02 9.94
C HIS A 65 -5.13 -5.17 9.41
N LEU A 66 -4.67 -6.40 9.62
CA LEU A 66 -5.37 -7.63 9.25
C LEU A 66 -5.58 -8.49 10.49
N PRO A 67 -6.76 -8.44 11.16
CA PRO A 67 -6.99 -9.18 12.40
C PRO A 67 -6.96 -10.71 12.21
N GLU A 68 -7.36 -11.18 11.03
CA GLU A 68 -7.44 -12.61 10.67
C GLU A 68 -6.45 -13.01 9.57
N GLY A 69 -5.57 -12.08 9.17
CA GLY A 69 -4.79 -12.18 7.94
C GLY A 69 -5.60 -11.77 6.72
N GLY A 70 -5.02 -11.94 5.53
CA GLY A 70 -5.64 -11.49 4.30
C GLY A 70 -4.89 -11.94 3.06
N ARG A 71 -5.37 -11.51 1.90
CA ARG A 71 -4.76 -11.81 0.61
C ARG A 71 -4.52 -10.52 -0.14
N LEU A 72 -3.28 -10.25 -0.51
CA LEU A 72 -2.94 -9.18 -1.43
C LEU A 72 -3.18 -9.68 -2.85
N VAL A 73 -4.12 -9.04 -3.54
CA VAL A 73 -4.49 -9.36 -4.92
C VAL A 73 -4.14 -8.18 -5.83
N HIS A 74 -3.77 -8.51 -7.06
CA HIS A 74 -3.64 -7.58 -8.18
C HIS A 74 -3.92 -8.38 -9.44
N GLU A 75 -4.48 -7.75 -10.46
CA GLU A 75 -4.94 -8.40 -11.68
C GLU A 75 -3.80 -9.05 -12.48
N GLU A 76 -2.58 -8.51 -12.38
CA GLU A 76 -1.39 -8.99 -13.13
C GLU A 76 -0.42 -9.83 -12.29
N HIS A 77 -0.63 -9.92 -10.97
CA HIS A 77 0.32 -10.57 -10.08
C HIS A 77 -0.31 -11.73 -9.33
N ALA A 78 0.52 -12.73 -8.99
CA ALA A 78 0.10 -13.81 -8.12
C ALA A 78 -0.37 -13.27 -6.76
N VAL A 79 -1.42 -13.91 -6.23
CA VAL A 79 -1.97 -13.59 -4.92
C VAL A 79 -0.94 -13.90 -3.84
N ILE A 80 -0.77 -12.98 -2.88
CA ILE A 80 0.11 -13.17 -1.73
C ILE A 80 -0.73 -13.30 -0.46
N SER A 81 -0.56 -14.42 0.25
CA SER A 81 -1.16 -14.61 1.57
C SER A 81 -0.40 -13.81 2.62
N LEU A 82 -1.12 -12.98 3.37
CA LEU A 82 -0.60 -12.19 4.47
C LEU A 82 -1.09 -12.79 5.80
N PRO A 83 -0.21 -13.00 6.79
CA PRO A 83 -0.62 -13.45 8.11
C PRO A 83 -1.41 -12.36 8.84
N LYS A 84 -2.02 -12.72 9.97
CA LYS A 84 -2.62 -11.74 10.88
C LYS A 84 -1.55 -10.78 11.42
N GLY A 85 -1.91 -9.52 11.60
CA GLY A 85 -1.06 -8.50 12.22
C GLY A 85 -1.13 -7.13 11.57
N TRP A 86 -0.13 -6.31 11.91
CA TRP A 86 0.06 -4.95 11.42
C TRP A 86 1.16 -4.90 10.37
N PHE A 87 0.96 -4.03 9.38
CA PHE A 87 1.90 -3.84 8.30
C PHE A 87 2.04 -2.37 7.94
N ARG A 88 3.26 -1.98 7.58
CA ARG A 88 3.52 -0.75 6.83
C ARG A 88 3.40 -1.03 5.34
N VAL A 89 2.66 -0.17 4.64
CA VAL A 89 2.52 -0.16 3.18
C VAL A 89 3.54 0.83 2.63
N VAL A 90 4.41 0.37 1.76
CA VAL A 90 5.44 1.19 1.11
C VAL A 90 5.26 1.07 -0.38
N ARG A 91 4.96 2.20 -1.03
CA ARG A 91 4.99 2.29 -2.48
C ARG A 91 6.44 2.47 -2.94
N GLN A 92 6.88 1.58 -3.80
CA GLN A 92 8.19 1.61 -4.44
C GLN A 92 8.08 2.41 -5.73
N TRP A 93 9.07 3.26 -5.98
CA TRP A 93 9.19 3.96 -7.25
C TRP A 93 10.32 3.33 -8.05
N GLU A 94 10.15 3.21 -9.36
CA GLU A 94 11.25 2.86 -10.23
C GLU A 94 12.27 4.01 -10.23
N TYR A 95 13.54 3.68 -9.97
CA TYR A 95 14.62 4.63 -10.13
C TYR A 95 14.90 4.78 -11.62
N VAL A 96 14.59 5.95 -12.18
CA VAL A 96 15.00 6.32 -13.54
C VAL A 96 16.29 7.15 -13.45
N PRO A 97 17.46 6.60 -13.81
CA PRO A 97 18.69 7.38 -13.86
C PRO A 97 18.58 8.40 -15.01
N GLY A 98 18.67 9.70 -14.72
CA GLY A 98 18.66 10.76 -15.74
C GLY A 98 17.74 11.96 -15.47
N THR A 99 16.86 11.91 -14.47
CA THR A 99 15.95 13.01 -14.12
C THR A 99 16.56 13.95 -13.07
N TYR A 100 17.77 14.45 -13.33
CA TYR A 100 18.32 15.56 -12.54
C TYR A 100 17.77 16.88 -13.08
N ARG A 101 17.24 17.70 -12.18
CA ARG A 101 16.99 19.14 -12.36
C ARG A 101 18.22 19.77 -13.02
N ARG A 102 18.05 20.31 -14.23
CA ARG A 102 19.05 21.16 -14.85
C ARG A 102 18.65 22.62 -14.66
N TYR A 103 19.48 23.39 -13.94
CA TYR A 103 19.73 24.84 -14.02
C TYR A 103 20.87 25.12 -13.00
N VAL A 104 21.96 25.86 -13.24
CA VAL A 104 22.32 26.99 -14.15
C VAL A 104 23.81 26.79 -14.54
N ALA A 105 24.18 26.89 -15.83
CA ALA A 105 24.84 27.99 -16.55
C ALA A 105 26.25 28.36 -16.03
N ASP A 106 27.13 28.65 -17.00
CA ASP A 106 28.54 29.09 -16.89
C ASP A 106 28.86 29.92 -15.63
#